data_AF-A0A845YLR6-F1
#
_entry.id   AF-A0A845YLR6-F1
#
_cell.length_a   1.000
_cell.length_b   1.000
_cell.length_c   1.000
_cell.angle_alpha   90.00
_cell.angle_beta   90.00
_cell.angle_gamma   90.00
#
_symmetry.space_group_name_H-M   'P 1'
#
loop_
_entity.id
_entity.type
_entity.pdbx_description
1 polymer ?
#
loop_
_entity_poly.entity_id
_entity_poly.type
_entity_poly.pdbx_seq_one_letter_code
_entity_poly.pdbx_strand_id
1 'polypeptide(L)' 'MKTAISLPDSVFEEAEALAQQLGLSRSELYTKALQAYLKKHNHNQILHKLNQVYSKESSELDSVMARMQFMSLAREDW' A
#
# COMPACT_ATOMS: atom_id res chain seq x y z
N MET A 1 12.18 8.01 -17.25
CA MET A 1 12.19 9.48 -17.43
C MET A 1 13.22 10.09 -16.48
N LYS A 2 13.78 11.26 -16.79
CA LYS A 2 14.65 12.03 -15.89
C LYS A 2 13.93 13.30 -15.48
N THR A 3 13.84 13.56 -14.17
CA THR A 3 13.17 14.73 -13.61
C THR A 3 14.05 15.27 -12.49
N ALA A 4 14.27 16.59 -12.45
CA ALA A 4 14.92 17.24 -11.32
C ALA A 4 13.88 17.52 -10.24
N ILE A 5 14.21 17.20 -8.98
CA ILE A 5 13.36 17.46 -7.82
C ILE A 5 14.12 18.34 -6.84
N SER A 6 13.44 19.34 -6.28
CA SER A 6 13.98 20.15 -5.19
C SER A 6 13.71 19.45 -3.86
N LEU A 7 14.73 19.35 -3.02
CA LEU A 7 14.68 18.71 -1.70
C LEU A 7 15.35 19.65 -0.68
N PRO A 8 14.93 19.64 0.60
CA PRO A 8 15.70 20.27 1.66
C PRO A 8 17.09 19.64 1.76
N ASP A 9 18.12 20.46 2.02
CA ASP A 9 19.52 20.00 2.06
C ASP A 9 19.72 18.86 3.09
N SER A 10 19.08 18.96 4.25
CA SER A 10 19.15 17.91 5.28
C SER A 10 18.69 16.53 4.77
N VAL A 11 17.61 16.51 4.00
CA VAL A 11 17.06 15.26 3.43
C VAL A 11 18.01 14.72 2.36
N PHE A 12 18.61 15.60 1.56
CA PHE A 12 19.58 15.22 0.55
C PHE A 12 20.83 14.59 1.18
N GLU A 13 21.39 15.22 2.21
CA GLU A 13 22.59 14.73 2.90
C GLU A 13 22.36 13.37 3.56
N GLU A 14 21.23 13.20 4.26
CA GLU A 14 20.86 11.92 4.87
C GLU A 14 20.66 10.82 3.80
N ALA A 15 20.06 11.16 2.67
CA ALA A 15 19.87 10.22 1.56
C ALA A 15 21.21 9.81 0.92
N GLU A 16 22.16 10.74 0.74
CA GLU A 16 23.48 10.42 0.18
C GLU A 16 24.28 9.52 1.14
N ALA A 17 24.26 9.82 2.45
CA ALA A 17 24.90 8.98 3.46
C ALA A 17 24.34 7.56 3.43
N LEU A 18 23.02 7.42 3.39
CA LEU A 18 22.35 6.12 3.33
C LEU A 18 22.66 5.38 2.02
N ALA A 19 22.65 6.07 0.88
CA ALA A 19 22.99 5.47 -0.41
C ALA A 19 24.40 4.88 -0.37
N GLN A 20 25.37 5.62 0.19
CA GLN A 20 26.75 5.16 0.32
C GLN A 20 26.87 3.97 1.28
N GLN A 21 26.19 3.99 2.42
CA GLN A 21 26.18 2.86 3.37
C GLN A 21 25.61 1.59 2.74
N LEU A 22 24.61 1.72 1.86
CA LEU A 22 23.96 0.59 1.18
C LEU A 22 24.65 0.21 -0.14
N GLY A 23 25.68 0.94 -0.57
CA GLY A 23 26.33 0.73 -1.87
C GLY A 23 25.41 0.98 -3.07
N LEU A 24 24.39 1.84 -2.91
CA LEU A 24 23.41 2.17 -3.94
C LEU A 24 23.80 3.47 -4.64
N SER A 25 23.44 3.56 -5.92
CA SER A 25 23.43 4.87 -6.58
C SER A 25 22.31 5.74 -6.00
N ARG A 26 22.53 7.06 -6.02
CA ARG A 26 21.51 8.04 -5.64
C ARG A 26 20.17 7.81 -6.34
N SER A 27 20.17 7.60 -7.66
CA SER A 27 18.93 7.36 -8.41
C SER A 27 18.24 6.05 -8.01
N GLU A 28 19.02 5.03 -7.68
CA GLU A 28 18.46 3.75 -7.21
C GLU A 28 17.81 3.88 -5.85
N LEU A 29 18.45 4.57 -4.89
CA LEU A 29 17.87 4.84 -3.57
C LEU A 29 16.51 5.55 -3.70
N TYR A 30 16.47 6.67 -4.44
CA TYR A 30 15.22 7.42 -4.64
C TYR A 30 14.15 6.59 -5.36
N THR A 31 14.55 5.78 -6.34
CA THR A 31 13.61 4.88 -7.04
C THR A 31 12.99 3.87 -6.08
N LYS A 32 13.81 3.21 -5.25
CA LYS A 32 13.32 2.23 -4.26
C LYS A 32 12.42 2.89 -3.22
N ALA A 33 12.79 4.07 -2.74
CA ALA A 33 11.99 4.84 -1.79
C ALA A 33 10.60 5.19 -2.37
N LEU A 34 10.56 5.71 -3.59
CA LEU A 34 9.31 6.03 -4.28
C LEU A 34 8.45 4.79 -4.52
N GLN A 35 9.05 3.67 -4.94
CA GLN A 35 8.32 2.41 -5.12
C GLN A 35 7.69 1.92 -3.80
N ALA A 36 8.46 1.96 -2.70
CA ALA A 36 7.95 1.58 -1.39
C ALA A 36 6.81 2.49 -0.93
N TYR A 37 6.98 3.81 -1.11
CA TYR A 37 5.97 4.81 -0.76
C TYR A 37 4.68 4.63 -1.55
N LEU A 38 4.79 4.48 -2.88
CA LEU A 38 3.65 4.24 -3.77
C LEU A 38 2.95 2.93 -3.42
N LYS A 39 3.70 1.84 -3.20
CA LYS A 39 3.14 0.55 -2.79
C LYS A 39 2.36 0.66 -1.48
N LYS A 40 2.89 1.38 -0.49
CA LYS A 40 2.21 1.62 0.79
C LYS A 40 0.87 2.36 0.61
N HIS A 41 0.77 3.26 -0.35
CA HIS A 41 -0.42 4.07 -0.60
C HIS A 41 -1.33 3.51 -1.70
N ASN A 42 -1.05 2.30 -2.16
CA ASN A 42 -1.74 1.69 -3.28
C ASN A 42 -3.08 1.03 -2.91
N HIS A 43 -3.82 1.62 -1.98
CA HIS A 43 -5.13 1.12 -1.55
C HIS A 43 -6.10 1.02 -2.74
N ASN A 44 -5.98 1.97 -3.68
CA ASN A 44 -6.77 1.99 -4.90
C ASN A 44 -6.49 0.81 -5.83
N GLN A 45 -5.26 0.27 -5.94
CA GLN A 45 -5.06 -0.94 -6.76
C GLN A 45 -5.65 -2.18 -6.13
N ILE A 46 -5.64 -2.31 -4.79
CA ILE A 46 -6.27 -3.45 -4.13
C ILE A 46 -7.77 -3.42 -4.40
N LEU A 47 -8.42 -2.27 -4.15
CA LEU A 47 -9.84 -2.08 -4.45
C LEU A 47 -10.13 -2.34 -5.93
N HIS A 48 -9.29 -1.83 -6.84
CA HIS A 48 -9.50 -2.01 -8.28
C HIS A 48 -9.37 -3.48 -8.70
N LYS A 49 -8.42 -4.23 -8.12
CA LYS A 49 -8.28 -5.68 -8.33
C LYS A 49 -9.47 -6.46 -7.77
N LEU A 50 -9.94 -6.12 -6.58
CA LEU A 50 -11.14 -6.72 -5.99
C LEU A 50 -12.36 -6.45 -6.87
N ASN A 51 -12.55 -5.22 -7.33
CA ASN A 51 -13.63 -4.88 -8.26
C ASN A 51 -13.53 -5.66 -9.59
N GLN A 52 -12.33 -5.93 -10.11
CA GLN A 52 -12.16 -6.77 -11.29
C GLN A 52 -12.61 -8.21 -11.06
N VAL A 53 -12.28 -8.80 -9.90
CA VAL A 53 -12.72 -10.16 -9.54
C VAL A 53 -14.22 -10.19 -9.34
N TYR A 54 -14.74 -9.30 -8.49
CA TYR A 54 -16.16 -9.25 -8.14
C TYR A 54 -17.06 -8.64 -9.23
N SER A 55 -16.49 -8.14 -10.33
CA SER A 55 -17.27 -7.86 -11.55
C SER A 55 -17.73 -9.13 -12.26
N LYS A 56 -17.11 -10.28 -11.95
CA LYS A 56 -17.38 -11.59 -12.57
C LYS A 56 -17.98 -12.59 -11.58
N GLU A 57 -17.73 -12.41 -10.29
CA GLU A 57 -18.16 -13.29 -9.20
C GLU A 57 -18.91 -12.48 -8.15
N SER A 58 -19.91 -13.07 -7.50
CA SER A 58 -20.60 -12.36 -6.42
C SER A 58 -19.68 -12.17 -5.21
N SER A 59 -19.69 -10.97 -4.63
CA SER A 59 -19.04 -10.69 -3.34
C SER A 59 -19.95 -10.97 -2.14
N GLU A 60 -21.19 -11.41 -2.39
CA GLU A 60 -22.15 -11.71 -1.32
C GLU A 60 -21.71 -12.95 -0.55
N LEU A 61 -21.79 -12.87 0.78
CA LEU A 61 -21.66 -14.03 1.66
C LEU A 61 -22.90 -14.91 1.52
N ASP A 62 -22.70 -16.23 1.61
CA ASP A 62 -23.82 -17.16 1.74
C ASP A 62 -24.70 -16.75 2.92
N SER A 63 -26.01 -16.66 2.66
CA SER A 63 -26.98 -16.13 3.62
C SER A 63 -27.03 -16.91 4.93
N VAL A 64 -26.78 -18.22 4.90
CA VAL A 64 -26.76 -19.08 6.09
C VAL A 64 -25.47 -18.83 6.87
N MET A 65 -24.32 -18.75 6.19
CA MET A 65 -23.05 -18.40 6.83
C MET A 65 -23.05 -17.01 7.47
N ALA A 66 -23.56 -16.00 6.77
CA ALA A 66 -23.68 -14.64 7.31
C ALA A 66 -24.52 -14.62 8.59
N ARG A 67 -25.62 -15.37 8.61
CA ARG A 67 -26.48 -15.48 9.80
C ARG A 67 -25.81 -16.24 10.94
N MET A 68 -25.10 -17.33 10.65
CA MET A 68 -24.35 -18.06 11.68
C MET A 68 -23.25 -17.20 12.30
N GLN A 69 -22.51 -16.44 11.49
CA GLN A 69 -21.49 -15.52 11.97
C GLN A 69 -22.11 -14.43 12.86
N PHE A 70 -23.21 -13.82 12.43
CA PHE A 70 -23.90 -12.81 13.24
C PHE A 70 -24.35 -13.36 14.61
N MET A 71 -24.84 -14.59 14.65
CA MET A 71 -25.25 -15.26 15.90
C MET A 71 -24.09 -15.62 16.83
N SER A 72 -22.85 -15.62 16.33
CA SER A 72 -21.63 -15.86 17.14
C SER A 72 -21.14 -14.63 17.90
N LEU A 73 -21.60 -13.44 17.52
CA LEU A 73 -21.28 -12.20 18.23
C LEU A 73 -21.99 -12.19 19.59
N ALA A 74 -21.27 -11.75 20.62
CA ALA A 74 -21.90 -11.51 21.92
C ALA A 74 -22.99 -10.46 21.76
N ARG A 75 -24.13 -10.65 22.44
CA ARG A 75 -25.13 -9.60 22.57
C ARG A 75 -24.52 -8.50 23.43
N GLU A 76 -24.13 -7.41 22.79
CA GLU A 76 -23.78 -6.18 23.48
C GLU A 76 -25.05 -5.34 23.58
N ASP A 77 -25.40 -4.98 24.81
CA ASP A 77 -26.43 -3.98 25.09
C ASP A 77 -25.82 -2.60 24.80
N TRP A 78 -25.87 -2.18 23.53
CA TRP A 78 -25.58 -0.80 23.14
C TRP A 78 -26.84 0.07 23.22
#